data_AF-A0A962V2C7-F1
#
_entry.id   AF-A0A962V2C7-F1
#
_cell.length_a   1.000
_cell.length_b   1.000
_cell.length_c   1.000
_cell.angle_alpha   90.00
_cell.angle_beta   90.00
_cell.angle_gamma   90.00
#
_symmetry.space_group_name_H-M   'P 1'
#
loop_
_entity.id
_entity.type
_entity.pdbx_description
1 polymer ?
#
loop_
_entity_poly.entity_id
_entity_poly.type
_entity_poly.pdbx_seq_one_letter_code
_entity_poly.pdbx_strand_id
1 'polypeptide(L)' 'RKEFPGREPFFYLIVGTLIFPFILLIVPITITWIKIGLFNSFLGLWLAFQIFAVPYSMWILRGYFAQMPRFLEEAA' A
#
# COMPACT_ATOMS: atom_id res chain seq x y z
N ARG A 1 -0.52 -6.97 -18.25
CA ARG A 1 -0.32 -5.56 -17.77
C ARG A 1 -1.38 -4.60 -18.36
N LYS A 2 -2.26 -3.95 -17.57
CA LYS A 2 -3.16 -2.89 -18.10
C LYS A 2 -2.46 -1.52 -18.09
N GLU A 3 -2.48 -0.83 -19.23
CA GLU A 3 -1.95 0.52 -19.37
C GLU A 3 -3.10 1.51 -19.17
N PHE A 4 -3.02 2.35 -18.13
CA PHE A 4 -4.00 3.41 -17.88
C PHE A 4 -3.29 4.70 -17.49
N PRO A 5 -3.86 5.88 -17.83
CA PRO A 5 -3.24 7.16 -17.52
C PRO A 5 -3.09 7.34 -16.00
N GLY A 6 -1.91 7.77 -15.56
CA GLY A 6 -1.63 8.03 -14.13
C GLY A 6 -1.11 6.84 -13.31
N ARG A 7 -0.94 5.64 -13.91
CA ARG A 7 -0.47 4.45 -13.18
C ARG A 7 0.89 4.61 -12.49
N GLU A 8 1.82 5.32 -13.13
CA GLU A 8 3.18 5.51 -12.60
C GLU A 8 3.18 6.51 -11.42
N PRO A 9 2.64 7.75 -11.55
CA PRO A 9 2.52 8.66 -10.41
C PRO A 9 1.78 8.06 -9.21
N PHE A 10 0.68 7.34 -9.46
CA PHE A 10 -0.09 6.71 -8.39
C PHE A 10 0.70 5.63 -7.65
N PHE A 11 1.42 4.79 -8.39
CA PHE A 11 2.30 3.78 -7.80
C PHE A 11 3.39 4.42 -6.94
N TYR A 12 4.09 5.44 -7.46
CA TYR A 12 5.16 6.10 -6.73
C TYR A 12 4.65 6.88 -5.52
N LEU A 13 3.44 7.45 -5.59
CA LEU A 13 2.81 8.11 -4.44
C LEU A 13 2.59 7.11 -3.30
N ILE A 14 2.06 5.92 -3.61
CA ILE A 14 1.79 4.88 -2.61
C ILE A 14 3.10 4.30 -2.08
N VAL A 15 4.01 3.87 -2.96
CA VAL A 15 5.27 3.22 -2.53
C VAL A 15 6.21 4.22 -1.86
N GLY A 16 6.15 5.50 -2.21
CA GLY A 16 6.91 6.57 -1.55
C GLY A 16 6.61 6.69 -0.06
N THR A 17 5.43 6.26 0.40
CA THR A 17 5.10 6.23 1.84
C THR A 17 5.98 5.27 2.63
N LEU A 18 6.58 4.25 1.99
CA LEU A 18 7.50 3.30 2.64
C LEU A 18 8.83 3.92 3.06
N ILE A 19 9.19 5.08 2.50
CA ILE A 19 10.43 5.80 2.83
C ILE A 19 10.29 6.49 4.19
N PHE A 20 9.06 6.79 4.61
CA PHE A 20 8.82 7.50 5.86
C PHE A 20 9.01 6.57 7.07
N PRO A 21 9.74 6.99 8.13
CA PRO A 21 9.98 6.16 9.30
C PRO A 21 8.67 5.88 10.07
N PHE A 22 8.27 4.61 10.12
CA PHE A 22 7.01 4.18 10.75
C PHE A 22 6.85 4.66 12.19
N ILE A 23 7.91 4.64 12.98
CA ILE A 23 7.87 5.04 14.40
C ILE A 23 7.35 6.47 14.57
N LEU A 24 7.62 7.37 13.61
CA LEU A 24 7.15 8.75 13.64
C LEU A 24 5.64 8.88 13.35
N LEU A 25 5.02 7.87 12.74
CA LEU A 25 3.59 7.87 12.40
C LEU A 25 2.70 7.38 13.55
N ILE A 26 3.25 6.71 14.57
CA ILE A 26 2.44 6.12 15.65
C ILE A 26 1.61 7.19 16.38
N VAL A 27 2.24 8.28 16.79
CA VAL A 27 1.56 9.39 17.48
C VAL A 27 0.47 10.03 16.62
N PRO A 28 0.73 10.51 15.39
CA PRO A 28 -0.30 11.16 14.57
C PRO A 28 -1.42 10.19 14.15
N ILE A 29 -1.12 8.92 13.87
CA ILE A 29 -2.16 7.91 13.56
C ILE A 29 -3.06 7.70 14.77
N THR A 30 -2.48 7.57 15.96
CA THR A 30 -3.24 7.37 17.20
C THR A 30 -4.18 8.55 17.48
N ILE A 31 -3.66 9.79 17.38
CA ILE A 31 -4.47 11.00 17.54
C ILE A 31 -5.59 11.06 16.50
N THR A 32 -5.30 10.69 15.25
CA THR A 32 -6.30 10.65 14.18
C THR A 32 -7.39 9.65 14.49
N TRP A 33 -7.04 8.44 14.91
CA TRP A 33 -7.98 7.38 15.26
C TRP A 33 -8.88 7.74 16.42
N ILE A 34 -8.34 8.43 17.43
CA ILE A 34 -9.14 8.94 18.55
C ILE A 34 -10.17 9.95 18.03
N LYS A 35 -9.74 10.92 17.20
CA LYS A 35 -10.60 11.98 16.66
C LYS A 35 -11.75 11.44 15.81
N ILE A 36 -11.51 10.37 15.05
CA ILE A 36 -12.53 9.78 14.16
C ILE A 36 -13.24 8.57 14.78
N GLY A 37 -13.00 8.27 16.07
CA GLY A 37 -13.68 7.19 16.80
C GLY A 37 -13.25 5.77 16.42
N LEU A 38 -12.10 5.60 15.76
CA LEU A 38 -11.52 4.30 15.40
C LEU A 38 -10.52 3.77 16.43
N PHE A 39 -10.21 4.54 17.47
CA PHE A 39 -9.35 4.08 18.55
C PHE A 39 -9.95 2.88 19.29
N ASN A 40 -9.11 1.90 19.61
CA ASN A 40 -9.51 0.65 20.28
C ASN A 40 -10.63 -0.14 19.54
N SER A 41 -10.68 -0.06 18.21
CA SER A 41 -11.61 -0.84 17.38
C SER A 41 -10.86 -1.82 16.48
N PHE A 42 -11.50 -2.95 16.16
CA PHE A 42 -10.95 -3.92 15.20
C PHE A 42 -10.70 -3.28 13.82
N LEU A 43 -11.67 -2.47 13.36
CA LEU A 43 -11.57 -1.73 12.09
C LEU A 43 -10.36 -0.79 12.10
N GLY A 44 -10.19 -0.04 13.19
CA GLY A 44 -9.05 0.85 13.36
C GLY A 44 -7.72 0.10 13.35
N LEU A 45 -7.63 -1.01 14.07
CA LEU A 45 -6.43 -1.85 14.07
C LEU A 45 -6.12 -2.38 12.66
N TRP A 46 -7.13 -2.95 11.98
CA TRP A 46 -6.98 -3.51 10.64
C TRP A 46 -6.50 -2.45 9.64
N LEU A 47 -7.10 -1.26 9.64
CA LEU A 47 -6.69 -0.15 8.78
C LEU A 47 -5.27 0.35 9.10
N ALA A 48 -4.86 0.38 10.36
CA ALA A 48 -3.50 0.75 10.74
C ALA A 48 -2.45 -0.21 10.14
N PHE A 49 -2.76 -1.51 10.05
CA PHE A 49 -1.91 -2.47 9.33
C PHE A 49 -1.89 -2.24 7.81
N GLN A 50 -3.01 -1.83 7.21
CA GLN A 50 -3.09 -1.59 5.76
C GLN A 50 -2.17 -0.48 5.26
N ILE A 51 -1.83 0.50 6.12
CA ILE A 51 -0.89 1.59 5.80
C ILE A 51 0.44 1.06 5.26
N PHE A 52 0.89 -0.12 5.73
CA PHE A 52 2.12 -0.77 5.27
C PHE A 52 1.86 -1.96 4.34
N ALA A 53 0.84 -2.75 4.64
CA ALA A 53 0.54 -3.95 3.87
C ALA A 53 0.24 -3.63 2.40
N VAL A 54 -0.48 -2.53 2.13
CA VAL A 54 -0.86 -2.15 0.76
C VAL A 54 0.35 -1.68 -0.06
N PRO A 55 1.15 -0.67 0.37
CA PRO A 55 2.31 -0.26 -0.42
C PRO A 55 3.32 -1.39 -0.62
N TYR A 56 3.54 -2.21 0.41
CA TYR A 56 4.47 -3.33 0.35
C TYR A 56 4.01 -4.42 -0.63
N SER A 57 2.75 -4.84 -0.54
CA SER A 57 2.18 -5.82 -1.47
C SER A 57 2.16 -5.29 -2.90
N MET A 58 1.84 -4.01 -3.12
CA MET A 58 1.90 -3.38 -4.44
C MET A 58 3.32 -3.42 -5.03
N TRP A 59 4.34 -3.10 -4.22
CA TRP A 59 5.73 -3.14 -4.66
C TRP A 59 6.16 -4.55 -5.06
N ILE A 60 5.84 -5.55 -4.24
CA ILE A 60 6.11 -6.97 -4.52
C ILE A 60 5.38 -7.43 -5.78
N LEU A 61 4.07 -7.19 -5.87
CA LEU A 61 3.25 -7.62 -6.99
C LEU A 61 3.74 -6.99 -8.31
N ARG A 62 4.13 -5.71 -8.30
CA ARG A 62 4.72 -5.07 -9.48
C ARG A 62 6.03 -5.73 -9.89
N GLY A 63 6.89 -6.07 -8.92
CA GLY A 63 8.13 -6.81 -9.16
C GLY A 63 7.90 -8.21 -9.71
N TYR A 64 6.91 -8.93 -9.17
CA TYR A 64 6.51 -10.27 -9.61
C TYR A 64 5.97 -10.25 -11.05
N PHE A 65 4.98 -9.40 -11.33
CA PHE A 65 4.41 -9.27 -12.68
C PHE A 65 5.39 -8.69 -13.71
N ALA A 66 6.44 -7.99 -13.27
CA ALA A 66 7.50 -7.53 -14.17
C ALA A 66 8.46 -8.65 -14.60
N GLN A 67 8.61 -9.70 -13.78
CA GLN A 67 9.47 -10.85 -14.06
C GLN A 67 8.74 -11.97 -14.81
N MET A 68 7.41 -11.98 -14.77
CA MET A 68 6.60 -13.03 -15.36
C MET A 68 6.76 -13.07 -16.90
N PRO A 69 7.13 -14.21 -17.51
CA PRO A 69 7.29 -14.34 -18.95
C PRO A 69 5.98 -14.10 -19.72
N ARG A 70 6.04 -13.37 -20.84
CA ARG A 70 4.86 -13.05 -21.67
C ARG A 70 4.09 -14.26 -22.16
N PHE A 71 4.77 -15.38 -22.43
CA PHE A 71 4.11 -16.59 -22.94
C PHE A 71 3.09 -17.19 -21.96
N LEU A 72 3.20 -16.90 -20.65
CA LEU A 72 2.19 -17.30 -19.66
C LEU A 72 0.94 -16.42 -19.69
N GLU A 73 1.07 -15.14 -20.09
CA GLU A 73 -0.09 -14.27 -20.33
C GLU A 73 -0.81 -14.65 -21.64
N GLU A 74 -0.09 -15.17 -22.64
CA GLU A 74 -0.66 -15.56 -23.95
C GLU A 74 -1.31 -16.95 -23.96
N ALA A 75 -0.95 -17.82 -23.00
CA ALA A 75 -1.50 -19.16 -22.85
C ALA A 75 -2.80 -19.23 -22.01
N ALA A 76 -3.19 -18.13 -21.37
CA ALA A 76 -4.36 -18.02 -20.48
C ALA A 76 -5.45 -17.13 -21.10
#